data_AF-A0A845KK82-F1
#
_entry.id   AF-A0A845KK82-F1
#
_cell.length_a   1.000
_cell.length_b   1.000
_cell.length_c   1.000
_cell.angle_alpha   90.00
_cell.angle_beta   90.00
_cell.angle_gamma   90.00
#
_symmetry.space_group_name_H-M   'P 1'
#
loop_
_entity.id
_entity.type
_entity.pdbx_description
1 polymer ?
#
loop_
_entity_poly.entity_id
_entity_poly.type
_entity_poly.pdbx_seq_one_letter_code
_entity_poly.pdbx_strand_id
1 'polypeptide(L)' 'MWNKYTLSIDEAAAYFRIGEGKLRKLVSENPNAEYLLWNGNRVQIKRERFERFVDTLSAI' A
#
# COMPACT_ATOMS: atom_id res chain seq x y z
N MET A 1 -2.25 10.82 12.64
CA MET A 1 -1.82 10.47 11.26
C MET A 1 -2.97 10.70 10.28
N TRP A 2 -3.44 11.93 10.07
CA TRP A 2 -4.70 12.14 9.31
C TRP A 2 -4.55 12.69 7.89
N ASN A 3 -3.40 13.30 7.51
CA ASN A 3 -3.28 14.03 6.24
C ASN A 3 -2.18 13.52 5.29
N LYS A 4 -1.67 12.29 5.46
CA LYS A 4 -0.65 11.75 4.55
C LYS A 4 -1.31 11.17 3.29
N TYR A 5 -0.92 11.68 2.13
CA TYR A 5 -1.35 11.16 0.82
C TYR A 5 -0.75 9.77 0.52
N THR A 6 0.47 9.53 1.00
CA THR A 6 1.18 8.25 0.87
C THR A 6 1.66 7.74 2.22
N LEU A 7 1.63 6.42 2.39
CA LEU A 7 2.09 5.70 3.58
C LEU A 7 3.36 4.91 3.26
N SER A 8 4.27 4.76 4.23
CA SER A 8 5.31 3.73 4.12
C SER A 8 4.70 2.32 4.26
N ILE A 9 5.50 1.27 4.00
CA ILE A 9 5.09 -0.12 4.26
C ILE A 9 4.63 -0.30 5.72
N ASP A 10 5.39 0.23 6.67
CA ASP A 10 5.12 0.08 8.11
C ASP A 10 3.85 0.85 8.51
N GLU A 11 3.66 2.06 7.97
CA GLU A 11 2.44 2.84 8.19
C GLU A 11 1.21 2.17 7.58
N ALA A 12 1.34 1.64 6.36
CA ALA A 12 0.28 0.88 5.72
C ALA A 12 -0.03 -0.41 6.48
N ALA A 13 0.97 -1.07 7.06
CA ALA A 13 0.76 -2.25 7.89
C ALA A 13 -0.06 -1.93 9.14
N ALA A 14 0.25 -0.82 9.82
CA ALA A 14 -0.51 -0.36 10.97
C ALA A 14 -1.93 0.11 10.59
N TYR A 15 -2.07 0.78 9.45
CA TYR A 15 -3.35 1.35 8.98
C TYR A 15 -4.31 0.28 8.46
N PHE A 16 -3.88 -0.53 7.50
CA PHE A 16 -4.70 -1.57 6.85
C PHE A 16 -4.72 -2.90 7.62
N ARG A 17 -3.93 -3.02 8.70
CA ARG A 17 -3.75 -4.27 9.47
C ARG A 17 -3.25 -5.44 8.60
N ILE A 18 -2.42 -5.15 7.60
CA ILE A 18 -1.78 -6.14 6.72
C ILE A 18 -0.33 -6.30 7.14
N GLY A 19 0.16 -7.53 7.29
CA GLY A 19 1.56 -7.77 7.64
C GLY A 19 2.53 -7.19 6.60
N GLU A 20 3.62 -6.56 7.07
CA GLU A 20 4.62 -5.92 6.19
C GLU A 20 5.17 -6.87 5.13
N GLY A 21 5.41 -8.14 5.47
CA GLY A 21 5.89 -9.13 4.51
C GLY A 21 4.93 -9.34 3.33
N LYS A 22 3.62 -9.28 3.59
CA LYS A 22 2.59 -9.39 2.55
C LYS A 22 2.54 -8.12 1.70
N LEU A 23 2.69 -6.94 2.31
CA LEU A 23 2.80 -5.68 1.57
C LEU A 23 4.06 -5.64 0.68
N ARG A 24 5.22 -6.08 1.20
CA ARG A 24 6.45 -6.20 0.41
C ARG A 24 6.27 -7.19 -0.75
N LYS A 25 5.61 -8.32 -0.51
CA LYS A 25 5.29 -9.29 -1.56
C LYS A 25 4.36 -8.70 -2.63
N LEU A 26 3.30 -7.99 -2.24
CA LEU A 26 2.40 -7.28 -3.17
C LEU A 26 3.16 -6.25 -4.04
N VAL A 27 4.11 -5.54 -3.45
CA VAL A 27 4.97 -4.59 -4.18
C VAL A 27 5.87 -5.33 -5.17
N SER A 28 6.48 -6.44 -4.77
CA SER A 28 7.37 -7.23 -5.63
C SER A 28 6.62 -7.95 -6.76
N GLU A 29 5.40 -8.43 -6.51
CA GLU A 29 4.56 -9.11 -7.50
C GLU A 29 4.01 -8.14 -8.54
N ASN A 30 3.66 -6.91 -8.14
CA ASN A 30 3.15 -5.90 -9.05
C ASN A 30 3.82 -4.54 -8.81
N PRO A 31 5.09 -4.36 -9.25
CA PRO A 31 5.86 -3.15 -8.99
C PRO A 31 5.27 -1.91 -9.67
N ASN A 32 4.45 -2.09 -10.71
CA ASN A 32 3.82 -1.03 -11.48
C ASN A 32 2.37 -0.76 -11.04
N ALA A 33 1.92 -1.29 -9.90
CA ALA A 33 0.57 -1.06 -9.43
C ALA A 33 0.29 0.44 -9.20
N GLU A 34 -0.91 0.91 -9.57
CA GLU A 34 -1.27 2.33 -9.46
C GLU A 34 -1.20 2.88 -8.03
N TYR A 35 -1.41 2.02 -7.04
CA TYR A 35 -1.33 2.34 -5.62
C TYR A 35 0.11 2.44 -5.10
N LEU A 36 1.12 2.14 -5.91
CA LEU A 36 2.52 2.31 -5.55
C LEU A 36 3.05 3.65 -6.05
N LEU A 37 3.99 4.19 -5.27
CA LEU A 37 4.80 5.34 -5.61
C LEU A 37 6.25 4.99 -5.30
N TRP A 38 7.09 4.97 -6.33
CA TRP A 38 8.52 4.79 -6.18
C TRP A 38 9.19 6.15 -5.98
N ASN A 39 9.76 6.36 -4.80
CA ASN A 39 10.61 7.51 -4.49
C ASN A 39 12.06 7.04 -4.46
N GLY A 40 12.68 6.94 -5.64
CA GLY A 40 13.97 6.29 -5.82
C GLY A 40 13.90 4.82 -5.41
N ASN A 41 14.68 4.43 -4.39
CA ASN A 41 14.72 3.06 -3.86
C ASN A 41 13.65 2.78 -2.78
N ARG A 42 12.87 3.79 -2.36
CA ARG A 42 11.83 3.62 -1.34
C ARG A 42 10.46 3.53 -1.99
N VAL A 43 9.72 2.48 -1.62
CA VAL A 43 8.32 2.36 -2.01
C VAL A 43 7.41 3.05 -0.99
N GLN A 44 6.45 3.81 -1.50
CA GLN A 44 5.35 4.36 -0.74
C GLN A 44 4.02 3.88 -1.35
N ILE A 45 3.00 3.75 -0.51
CA ILE A 45 1.67 3.30 -0.88
C ILE A 45 0.74 4.51 -0.88
N LYS A 46 0.11 4.80 -2.01
CA LYS A 46 -0.95 5.82 -2.12
C LYS A 46 -2.18 5.31 -1.39
N ARG A 47 -2.53 5.98 -0.28
CA ARG A 47 -3.58 5.51 0.63
C ARG A 47 -4.91 5.28 -0.09
N GLU A 48 -5.43 6.29 -0.80
CA GLU A 48 -6.75 6.23 -1.44
C GLU A 48 -6.87 5.16 -2.54
N ARG A 49 -5.78 4.96 -3.31
CA ARG A 49 -5.76 3.93 -4.37
C ARG A 49 -5.69 2.53 -3.75
N PHE A 50 -4.94 2.38 -2.67
CA PHE A 50 -4.84 1.12 -1.95
C PHE A 50 -6.13 0.77 -1.20
N GLU A 51 -6.81 1.76 -0.61
CA GLU A 51 -8.15 1.60 -0.02
C GLU A 51 -9.13 0.99 -1.03
N ARG A 52 -9.24 1.59 -2.22
CA ARG A 52 -10.10 1.05 -3.30
C ARG A 52 -9.71 -0.36 -3.72
N PHE A 53 -8.41 -0.65 -3.76
CA PHE A 53 -7.92 -1.99 -4.07
C PHE A 53 -8.33 -3.02 -3.01
N VAL A 54 -8.19 -2.67 -1.72
CA VAL A 54 -8.61 -3.52 -0.61
C VAL A 54 -10.13 -3.71 -0.59
N ASP A 55 -10.91 -2.64 -0.83
CA ASP A 55 -12.38 -2.72 -0.94
C ASP A 55 -12.81 -3.69 -2.04
N THR A 56 -12.09 -3.69 -3.17
CA THR A 56 -12.35 -4.62 -4.28
C THR A 56 -12.05 -6.07 -3.89
N LEU A 57 -11.02 -6.30 -3.06
CA LEU A 57 -10.67 -7.64 -2.58
C LEU A 57 -11.61 -8.18 -1.49
N SER A 58 -12.24 -7.30 -0.70
CA SER A 58 -13.12 -7.67 0.41
C SER A 58 -14.58 -7.91 -0.02
N ALA A 59 -14.90 -7.78 -1.31
CA ALA A 59 -16.27 -7.88 -1.84
C ALA A 59 -16.71 -9.31 -2.23
N ILE A 60 -16.13 -10.37 -1.62
CA ILE A 60 -16.56 -11.77 -1.78
C ILE A 60 -16.82 -12.39 -0.42
#